data_AF-A0A520XWH5-F1
#
_entry.id   AF-A0A520XWH5-F1
#
_cell.length_a   1.000
_cell.length_b   1.000
_cell.length_c   1.000
_cell.angle_alpha   90.00
_cell.angle_beta   90.00
_cell.angle_gamma   90.00
#
_symmetry.space_group_name_H-M   'P 1'
#
loop_
_entity.id
_entity.type
_entity.pdbx_description
1 polymer ?
#
loop_
_entity_poly.entity_id
_entity_poly.type
_entity_poly.pdbx_seq_one_letter_code
_entity_poly.pdbx_strand_id
1 'polypeptide(L)'
;FLLLVGTPAAAFGQEDAPADEGVDRAIAEGRLVYEANCSACHKSDGSGVSGNFPQLLDNPDLDDTDYVRSVILNGLSGEIEALGETYNGNMPAFNLLSENDVTSLIVFLQEGLGQPLPPAPPSADPGGTAGTSLPGSAVLTYGLGFLIAIGGIIVVIGPMVLAKADGGTFSPVQTWLKSAAIVLYFIVATVFIPSMVVESGTLASPPSVWGDLISSDLWDIIRSLIGTGVWLVALGVGIWGLRRVQRDRVI
;
A
#
# COMPACT_ATOMS: atom_id res chain seq x y z
N PHE A 1 24.29 -59.78 -20.27
CA PHE A 1 23.38 -58.89 -21.01
C PHE A 1 22.35 -58.35 -20.03
N LEU A 2 22.69 -57.26 -19.32
CA LEU A 2 21.76 -56.53 -18.46
C LEU A 2 22.01 -55.05 -18.77
N LEU A 3 21.06 -54.43 -19.49
CA LEU A 3 21.09 -53.03 -19.89
C LEU A 3 20.66 -52.16 -18.70
N LEU A 4 21.59 -51.45 -18.08
CA LEU A 4 21.30 -50.27 -17.26
C LEU A 4 21.29 -49.05 -18.19
N VAL A 5 20.09 -48.56 -18.46
CA VAL A 5 19.84 -47.30 -19.16
C VAL A 5 20.18 -46.16 -18.19
N GLY A 6 21.33 -45.51 -18.41
CA GLY A 6 21.61 -44.20 -17.82
C GLY A 6 20.91 -43.12 -18.62
N THR A 7 19.88 -42.50 -18.05
CA THR A 7 19.29 -41.26 -18.55
C THR A 7 20.32 -40.12 -18.45
N PRO A 8 20.59 -39.35 -19.52
CA PRO A 8 21.32 -38.10 -19.35
C PRO A 8 20.40 -37.11 -18.64
N ALA A 9 20.87 -36.58 -17.51
CA ALA A 9 20.27 -35.41 -16.90
C ALA A 9 20.31 -34.27 -17.92
N ALA A 10 19.14 -33.74 -18.28
CA ALA A 10 19.01 -32.54 -19.08
C ALA A 10 19.72 -31.40 -18.34
N ALA A 11 20.89 -31.01 -18.83
CA ALA A 11 21.44 -29.70 -18.55
C ALA A 11 20.49 -28.70 -19.22
N PHE A 12 19.69 -27.99 -18.44
CA PHE A 12 19.01 -26.79 -18.91
C PHE A 12 20.12 -25.80 -19.28
N GLY A 13 20.25 -25.55 -20.58
CA GLY A 13 21.11 -24.50 -21.09
C GLY A 13 20.68 -23.18 -20.48
N GLN A 14 21.63 -22.48 -19.88
CA GLN A 14 21.56 -21.04 -19.72
C GLN A 14 21.62 -20.47 -21.15
N GLU A 15 20.46 -20.31 -21.79
CA GLU A 15 20.37 -19.51 -22.99
C GLU A 15 20.58 -18.06 -22.57
N ASP A 16 21.74 -17.52 -22.94
CA ASP A 16 22.12 -16.14 -22.69
C ASP A 16 21.07 -15.22 -23.32
N ALA A 17 20.14 -14.72 -22.50
CA ALA A 17 19.22 -13.67 -22.93
C ALA A 17 20.06 -12.50 -23.46
N PRO A 18 19.64 -11.85 -24.57
CA PRO A 18 20.37 -10.72 -25.11
C PRO A 18 20.57 -9.67 -24.00
N ALA A 19 21.78 -9.13 -23.89
CA ALA A 19 22.17 -8.23 -22.80
C ALA A 19 21.20 -7.04 -22.62
N ASP A 20 20.57 -6.62 -23.72
CA ASP A 20 19.53 -5.59 -23.79
C ASP A 20 18.28 -5.91 -22.93
N GLU A 21 17.81 -7.17 -22.94
CA GLU A 21 16.69 -7.60 -22.10
C GLU A 21 17.04 -7.66 -20.61
N GLY A 22 18.33 -7.78 -20.28
CA GLY A 22 18.83 -7.70 -18.91
C GLY A 22 18.78 -6.26 -18.39
N VAL A 23 19.25 -5.33 -19.20
CA VAL A 23 19.27 -3.89 -18.91
C VAL A 23 17.86 -3.32 -18.82
N ASP A 24 16.99 -3.60 -19.78
CA ASP A 24 15.59 -3.13 -19.78
C ASP A 24 14.83 -3.58 -18.52
N ARG A 25 15.08 -4.82 -18.07
CA ARG A 25 14.51 -5.33 -16.83
C ARG A 25 15.04 -4.58 -15.61
N ALA A 26 16.35 -4.38 -15.52
CA ALA A 26 16.97 -3.63 -14.43
C ALA A 26 16.47 -2.18 -14.39
N ILE A 27 16.29 -1.52 -15.54
CA ILE A 27 15.68 -0.19 -15.65
C ILE A 27 14.25 -0.19 -15.12
N ALA A 28 13.43 -1.18 -15.49
CA ALA A 28 12.05 -1.28 -15.04
C ALA A 28 11.94 -1.53 -13.53
N GLU A 29 12.77 -2.43 -12.99
CA GLU A 29 12.83 -2.72 -11.55
C GLU A 29 13.36 -1.50 -10.77
N GLY A 30 14.45 -0.90 -11.23
CA GLY A 30 15.06 0.27 -10.61
C GLY A 30 14.13 1.48 -10.57
N ARG A 31 13.28 1.66 -11.58
CA ARG A 31 12.25 2.70 -11.58
C ARG A 31 11.25 2.53 -10.44
N LEU A 32 10.79 1.30 -10.18
CA LEU A 32 9.87 1.03 -9.07
C LEU A 32 10.52 1.37 -7.72
N VAL A 33 11.80 1.04 -7.56
CA VAL A 33 12.57 1.39 -6.37
C VAL A 33 12.71 2.91 -6.25
N TYR A 34 13.03 3.61 -7.34
CA TYR A 34 13.16 5.07 -7.38
C TYR A 34 11.87 5.79 -7.03
N GLU A 35 10.75 5.37 -7.63
CA GLU A 35 9.44 5.97 -7.39
C GLU A 35 9.04 5.82 -5.92
N ALA A 36 9.31 4.67 -5.30
CA ALA A 36 8.96 4.39 -3.92
C ALA A 36 9.85 5.10 -2.89
N ASN A 37 11.14 5.31 -3.18
CA ASN A 37 12.13 5.71 -2.18
C ASN A 37 12.78 7.08 -2.43
N CYS A 38 12.91 7.51 -3.69
CA CYS A 38 13.75 8.65 -4.07
C CYS A 38 12.94 9.85 -4.59
N SER A 39 11.81 9.57 -5.26
CA SER A 39 11.03 10.56 -6.02
C SER A 39 10.40 11.67 -5.15
N ALA A 40 10.16 11.41 -3.86
CA ALA A 40 9.59 12.41 -2.96
C ALA A 40 10.47 13.67 -2.83
N CYS A 41 11.79 13.47 -2.81
CA CYS A 41 12.78 14.54 -2.70
C CYS A 41 13.35 14.93 -4.07
N HIS A 42 13.77 13.95 -4.87
CA HIS A 42 14.44 14.19 -6.15
C HIS A 42 13.47 14.37 -7.33
N LYS A 43 12.16 14.34 -7.08
CA LYS A 43 11.08 14.39 -8.07
C LYS A 43 11.03 13.15 -8.96
N SER A 44 9.90 12.96 -9.63
CA SER A 44 9.69 11.81 -10.52
C SER A 44 10.60 11.83 -11.75
N ASP A 45 10.98 13.03 -12.20
CA ASP A 45 11.84 13.27 -13.36
C ASP A 45 13.30 13.49 -13.00
N GLY A 46 13.66 13.39 -11.71
CA GLY A 46 15.03 13.66 -11.25
C GLY A 46 15.40 15.14 -11.22
N SER A 47 14.47 16.07 -11.43
CA SER A 47 14.76 17.52 -11.42
C SER A 47 15.14 18.08 -10.05
N GLY A 48 14.83 17.36 -8.97
CA GLY A 48 15.08 17.84 -7.61
C GLY A 48 14.32 19.12 -7.25
N VAL A 49 14.88 19.88 -6.32
CA VAL A 49 14.41 21.21 -5.91
C VAL A 49 15.65 22.06 -5.65
N SER A 50 15.91 23.02 -6.53
CA SER A 50 17.05 23.96 -6.39
C SER A 50 17.16 24.51 -4.97
N GLY A 51 18.38 24.45 -4.43
CA GLY A 51 18.73 24.86 -3.07
C GLY A 51 18.36 23.87 -1.94
N ASN A 52 17.55 22.84 -2.21
CA ASN A 52 17.10 21.89 -1.19
C ASN A 52 17.48 20.43 -1.51
N PHE A 53 17.13 19.95 -2.71
CA PHE A 53 17.37 18.58 -3.15
C PHE A 53 18.06 18.62 -4.51
N PRO A 54 19.27 18.06 -4.64
CA PRO A 54 20.02 18.15 -5.88
C PRO A 54 19.29 17.44 -7.02
N GLN A 55 19.43 18.00 -8.22
CA GLN A 55 19.02 17.36 -9.46
C GLN A 55 19.86 16.10 -9.69
N LEU A 56 19.18 15.02 -10.05
CA LEU A 56 19.78 13.75 -10.44
C LEU A 56 19.83 13.60 -11.96
N LEU A 57 18.84 14.17 -12.67
CA LEU A 57 18.84 14.13 -14.13
C LEU A 57 20.08 14.85 -14.69
N ASP A 58 20.80 14.19 -15.59
CA ASP A 58 22.05 14.69 -16.21
C ASP A 58 23.16 15.07 -15.20
N ASN A 59 23.11 14.54 -13.96
CA ASN A 59 24.15 14.79 -12.97
C ASN A 59 25.36 13.87 -13.19
N PRO A 60 26.57 14.41 -13.48
CA PRO A 60 27.76 13.61 -13.75
C PRO A 60 28.25 12.80 -12.55
N ASP A 61 27.86 13.14 -11.32
CA ASP A 61 28.22 12.36 -10.14
C ASP A 61 27.58 10.96 -10.17
N LEU A 62 26.53 10.75 -10.98
CA LEU A 62 25.89 9.45 -11.15
C LEU A 62 26.73 8.45 -11.96
N ASP A 63 27.73 8.92 -12.72
CA ASP A 63 28.62 8.06 -13.51
C ASP A 63 29.55 7.22 -12.60
N ASP A 64 29.84 7.69 -11.38
CA ASP A 64 30.58 6.93 -10.38
C ASP A 64 29.64 5.99 -9.62
N THR A 65 29.57 4.74 -10.10
CA THR A 65 28.72 3.69 -9.51
C THR A 65 29.03 3.43 -8.04
N ASP A 66 30.30 3.46 -7.63
CA ASP A 66 30.68 3.20 -6.24
C ASP A 66 30.29 4.37 -5.32
N TYR A 67 30.41 5.60 -5.83
CA TYR A 67 29.91 6.79 -5.15
C TYR A 67 28.40 6.72 -4.95
N VAL A 68 27.63 6.49 -6.02
CA VAL A 68 26.16 6.40 -5.94
C VAL A 68 25.72 5.32 -4.97
N ARG A 69 26.34 4.13 -5.07
CA ARG A 69 26.06 3.01 -4.16
C ARG A 69 26.34 3.39 -2.70
N SER A 70 27.46 4.06 -2.45
CA SER A 70 27.82 4.52 -1.11
C SER A 70 26.81 5.54 -0.57
N VAL A 71 26.40 6.52 -1.39
CA VAL A 71 25.40 7.53 -1.01
C VAL A 71 24.05 6.89 -0.69
N ILE A 72 23.60 5.92 -1.49
CA ILE A 72 22.34 5.19 -1.24
C ILE A 72 22.42 4.45 0.09
N LEU A 73 23.49 3.68 0.33
CA LEU A 73 23.58 2.79 1.48
C LEU A 73 23.96 3.49 2.79
N ASN A 74 24.76 4.56 2.72
CA ASN A 74 25.29 5.25 3.90
C ASN A 74 24.64 6.61 4.14
N GLY A 75 23.87 7.12 3.19
CA GLY A 75 23.37 8.49 3.19
C GLY A 75 24.47 9.50 2.83
N LEU A 76 24.09 10.77 2.77
CA LEU A 76 24.99 11.89 2.47
C LEU A 76 24.55 13.11 3.26
N SER A 77 25.45 13.71 4.01
CA SER A 77 25.15 14.88 4.85
C SER A 77 26.23 15.94 4.72
N GLY A 78 25.84 17.20 4.88
CA GLY A 78 26.75 18.34 4.84
C GLY A 78 26.70 19.08 3.51
N GLU A 79 27.70 19.94 3.32
CA GLU A 79 27.80 20.78 2.13
C GLU A 79 28.35 19.98 0.94
N ILE A 80 27.61 19.99 -0.16
CA ILE A 80 27.99 19.39 -1.44
C ILE A 80 27.72 20.39 -2.57
N GLU A 81 28.41 20.22 -3.68
CA GLU A 81 28.13 20.94 -4.92
C GLU A 81 27.59 19.95 -5.95
N ALA A 82 26.45 20.24 -6.56
CA ALA A 82 25.87 19.45 -7.63
C ALA A 82 25.42 20.39 -8.75
N LEU A 83 25.91 20.15 -9.97
CA LEU A 83 25.61 20.97 -11.16
C LEU A 83 25.81 22.49 -10.95
N GLY A 84 26.82 22.88 -10.15
CA GLY A 84 27.17 24.27 -9.88
C GLY A 84 26.31 24.96 -8.81
N GLU A 85 25.43 24.22 -8.14
CA GLU A 85 24.68 24.70 -6.98
C GLU A 85 25.18 24.04 -5.70
N THR A 86 25.23 24.81 -4.62
CA THR A 86 25.59 24.32 -3.29
C THR A 86 24.36 23.85 -2.53
N TYR A 87 24.43 22.64 -1.99
CA TYR A 87 23.39 22.03 -1.16
C TYR A 87 23.98 21.72 0.22
N ASN A 88 23.22 22.01 1.28
CA ASN A 88 23.60 21.62 2.64
C ASN A 88 22.43 20.92 3.30
N GLY A 89 22.34 19.62 3.04
CA GLY A 89 21.20 18.79 3.40
C GLY A 89 21.62 17.52 4.14
N ASN A 90 20.62 16.66 4.37
CA ASN A 90 20.81 15.33 4.92
C ASN A 90 19.96 14.32 4.15
N MET A 91 20.62 13.53 3.30
CA MET A 91 20.04 12.36 2.65
C MET A 91 20.21 11.15 3.60
N PRO A 92 19.13 10.56 4.11
CA PRO A 92 19.22 9.39 4.98
C PRO A 92 19.75 8.17 4.23
N ALA A 93 20.29 7.22 4.99
CA ALA A 93 20.73 5.92 4.47
C ALA A 93 19.53 5.02 4.12
N PHE A 94 19.62 4.33 2.98
CA PHE A 94 18.67 3.31 2.51
C PHE A 94 19.27 1.90 2.57
N ASN A 95 19.93 1.57 3.69
CA ASN A 95 20.60 0.29 3.94
C ASN A 95 19.65 -0.93 4.10
N LEU A 96 18.34 -0.72 4.02
CA LEU A 96 17.32 -1.77 4.03
C LEU A 96 17.02 -2.31 2.62
N LEU A 97 17.45 -1.61 1.57
CA LEU A 97 17.31 -2.08 0.19
C LEU A 97 18.18 -3.31 -0.03
N SER A 98 17.68 -4.27 -0.82
CA SER A 98 18.48 -5.44 -1.19
C SER A 98 19.57 -5.04 -2.19
N GLU A 99 20.63 -5.86 -2.29
CA GLU A 99 21.69 -5.63 -3.27
C GLU A 99 21.16 -5.54 -4.71
N ASN A 100 20.18 -6.38 -5.05
CA ASN A 100 19.54 -6.35 -6.36
C ASN A 100 18.77 -5.05 -6.58
N ASP A 101 18.03 -4.57 -5.58
CA ASP A 101 17.30 -3.30 -5.68
C ASP A 101 18.26 -2.12 -5.89
N VAL A 102 19.38 -2.11 -5.17
CA VAL A 102 20.41 -1.07 -5.29
C VAL A 102 21.06 -1.11 -6.67
N THR A 103 21.41 -2.29 -7.17
CA THR A 103 21.97 -2.45 -8.52
C THR A 103 20.99 -2.00 -9.59
N SER A 104 19.73 -2.46 -9.55
CA SER A 104 18.70 -2.05 -10.51
C SER A 104 18.41 -0.54 -10.42
N LEU A 105 18.40 0.03 -9.21
CA LEU A 105 18.25 1.47 -9.01
C LEU A 105 19.39 2.27 -9.65
N ILE A 106 20.64 1.85 -9.48
CA ILE A 106 21.79 2.52 -10.10
C ILE A 106 21.69 2.48 -11.63
N VAL A 107 21.37 1.31 -12.20
CA VAL A 107 21.14 1.17 -13.65
C VAL A 107 20.02 2.11 -14.12
N PHE A 108 18.92 2.18 -13.38
CA PHE A 108 17.84 3.12 -13.69
C PHE A 108 18.30 4.59 -13.62
N LEU A 109 19.08 4.98 -12.61
CA LEU A 109 19.58 6.35 -12.49
C LEU A 109 20.51 6.76 -13.65
N GLN A 110 21.34 5.83 -14.13
CA GLN A 110 22.33 6.08 -15.17
C GLN A 110 21.75 5.99 -16.59
N GLU A 111 20.83 5.06 -16.84
CA GLU A 111 20.37 4.74 -18.20
C GLU A 111 18.87 5.00 -18.41
N GLY A 112 18.07 4.98 -17.36
CA GLY A 112 16.61 5.02 -17.43
C GLY A 112 15.95 6.33 -17.00
N LEU A 113 16.64 7.17 -16.22
CA LEU A 113 16.10 8.40 -15.67
C LEU A 113 15.90 9.43 -16.79
N GLY A 114 14.70 10.02 -16.86
CA GLY A 114 14.31 10.93 -17.94
C GLY A 114 13.92 10.25 -19.26
N GLN A 115 14.11 8.93 -19.39
CA GLN A 115 13.71 8.18 -20.59
C GLN A 115 12.26 7.66 -20.51
N PRO A 116 11.55 7.58 -21.65
CA PRO A 116 10.33 6.79 -21.76
C PRO A 116 10.59 5.33 -21.37
N LEU A 117 9.59 4.66 -20.79
CA LEU A 117 9.74 3.27 -20.34
C LEU A 117 10.20 2.38 -21.53
N PRO A 118 11.25 1.55 -21.36
CA PRO A 118 11.52 0.50 -22.33
C PRO A 118 10.31 -0.45 -22.45
N PRO A 119 10.18 -1.18 -23.57
CA PRO A 119 9.11 -2.16 -23.73
C PRO A 119 9.10 -3.10 -22.51
N ALA A 120 7.91 -3.39 -21.98
CA ALA A 120 7.81 -4.30 -20.85
C ALA A 120 8.55 -5.61 -21.20
N PRO A 121 9.48 -6.09 -20.34
CA PRO A 121 10.23 -7.29 -20.66
C PRO A 121 9.26 -8.45 -20.90
N PRO A 122 9.62 -9.42 -21.77
CA PRO A 122 8.85 -10.65 -21.89
C PRO A 122 8.75 -11.23 -20.48
N SER A 123 7.52 -11.24 -19.97
CA SER A 123 7.20 -11.57 -18.59
C SER A 123 7.96 -12.83 -18.18
N ALA A 124 8.96 -12.67 -17.30
CA ALA A 124 9.53 -13.80 -16.61
C ALA A 124 8.36 -14.48 -15.89
N ASP A 125 8.12 -15.73 -16.26
CA ASP A 125 7.07 -16.59 -15.73
C ASP A 125 7.06 -16.46 -14.19
N PRO A 126 6.01 -15.89 -13.58
CA PRO A 126 5.95 -15.84 -12.13
C PRO A 126 5.65 -17.28 -11.71
N GLY A 127 6.69 -18.01 -11.31
CA GLY A 127 6.58 -19.21 -10.49
C GLY A 127 5.97 -18.88 -9.13
N GLY A 128 4.71 -18.45 -9.14
CA GLY A 128 3.93 -17.91 -8.04
C GLY A 128 2.47 -17.88 -8.47
N THR A 129 1.83 -19.04 -8.29
CA THR A 129 0.39 -19.33 -8.45
C THR A 129 -0.49 -18.12 -8.80
N ALA A 130 -0.97 -18.10 -10.05
CA ALA A 130 -2.05 -17.25 -10.51
C ALA A 130 -3.33 -17.50 -9.69
N GLY A 131 -3.48 -16.78 -8.58
CA GLY A 131 -4.79 -16.31 -8.16
C GLY A 131 -5.12 -15.13 -9.06
N THR A 132 -6.25 -15.15 -9.74
CA THR A 132 -6.79 -14.00 -10.49
C THR A 132 -6.84 -12.78 -9.57
N SER A 133 -5.80 -11.95 -9.60
CA SER A 133 -5.74 -10.69 -8.89
C SER A 133 -6.59 -9.70 -9.68
N LEU A 134 -7.80 -9.47 -9.18
CA LEU A 134 -8.56 -8.30 -9.56
C LEU A 134 -7.72 -7.04 -9.27
N PRO A 135 -7.86 -5.95 -10.05
CA PRO A 135 -7.15 -4.71 -9.76
C PRO A 135 -7.38 -4.32 -8.30
N GLY A 136 -6.34 -3.86 -7.59
CA GLY A 136 -6.39 -3.64 -6.13
C GLY A 136 -7.54 -2.74 -5.67
N SER A 137 -7.97 -1.81 -6.54
CA SER A 137 -9.16 -0.97 -6.34
C SER A 137 -10.47 -1.76 -6.33
N ALA A 138 -10.57 -2.85 -7.09
CA ALA A 138 -11.74 -3.73 -7.13
C ALA A 138 -11.78 -4.64 -5.89
N VAL A 139 -10.65 -5.18 -5.43
CA VAL A 139 -10.59 -6.01 -4.22
C VAL A 139 -11.02 -5.21 -2.98
N LEU A 140 -10.59 -3.95 -2.88
CA LEU A 140 -10.98 -3.05 -1.79
C LEU A 140 -12.44 -2.60 -1.90
N THR A 141 -12.92 -2.25 -3.10
CA THR A 141 -14.31 -1.78 -3.28
C THR A 141 -15.31 -2.91 -3.05
N TYR A 142 -15.07 -4.09 -3.63
CA TYR A 142 -15.96 -5.23 -3.46
C TYR A 142 -15.80 -5.88 -2.08
N GLY A 143 -14.59 -5.94 -1.52
CA GLY A 143 -14.33 -6.46 -0.17
C GLY A 143 -14.95 -5.60 0.93
N LEU A 144 -14.76 -4.28 0.87
CA LEU A 144 -15.37 -3.35 1.84
C LEU A 144 -16.89 -3.28 1.67
N GLY A 145 -17.39 -3.25 0.43
CA GLY A 145 -18.82 -3.30 0.13
C GLY A 145 -19.48 -4.59 0.66
N PHE A 146 -18.80 -5.72 0.55
CA PHE A 146 -19.27 -7.01 1.04
C PHE A 146 -19.32 -7.06 2.58
N LEU A 147 -18.31 -6.54 3.26
CA LEU A 147 -18.28 -6.46 4.72
C LEU A 147 -19.34 -5.49 5.28
N ILE A 148 -19.57 -4.36 4.60
CA ILE A 148 -20.64 -3.41 4.97
C ILE A 148 -22.02 -4.05 4.74
N ALA A 149 -22.23 -4.76 3.63
CA ALA A 149 -23.48 -5.44 3.35
C ALA A 149 -23.78 -6.55 4.36
N ILE A 150 -22.80 -7.39 4.70
CA ILE A 150 -22.95 -8.43 5.72
C ILE A 150 -23.16 -7.82 7.10
N GLY A 151 -22.38 -6.80 7.47
CA GLY A 151 -22.53 -6.09 8.74
C GLY A 151 -23.92 -5.45 8.89
N GLY A 152 -24.42 -4.80 7.83
CA GLY A 152 -25.76 -4.23 7.79
C GLY A 152 -26.86 -5.30 7.90
N ILE A 153 -26.70 -6.43 7.21
CA ILE A 153 -27.64 -7.56 7.29
C ILE A 153 -27.67 -8.15 8.71
N ILE A 154 -26.51 -8.33 9.35
CA ILE A 154 -26.42 -8.88 10.71
C ILE A 154 -27.05 -7.91 11.74
N VAL A 155 -26.84 -6.61 11.59
CA VAL A 155 -27.40 -5.60 12.51
C VAL A 155 -28.91 -5.45 12.35
N VAL A 156 -29.44 -5.56 11.13
CA VAL A 156 -30.88 -5.39 10.85
C VAL A 156 -31.67 -6.68 11.06
N ILE A 157 -31.14 -7.81 10.59
CA ILE A 157 -31.84 -9.11 10.61
C ILE A 157 -31.52 -9.91 11.87
N GLY A 158 -30.32 -9.77 12.44
CA GLY A 158 -29.89 -10.46 13.64
C GLY A 158 -30.88 -10.32 14.81
N PRO A 159 -31.34 -9.10 15.16
CA PRO A 159 -32.33 -8.92 16.21
C PRO A 159 -33.67 -9.61 15.92
N MET A 160 -34.13 -9.63 14.66
CA MET A 160 -35.41 -10.26 14.28
C MET A 160 -35.33 -11.78 14.26
N VAL A 161 -34.19 -12.35 13.85
CA VAL A 161 -33.96 -13.80 13.86
C VAL A 161 -33.79 -14.31 15.28
N LEU A 162 -33.03 -13.62 16.14
CA LEU A 162 -32.91 -13.99 17.55
C LEU A 162 -34.23 -13.81 18.32
N ALA A 163 -35.03 -12.76 18.04
CA ALA A 163 -36.34 -12.58 18.67
C ALA A 163 -37.32 -13.72 18.35
N LYS A 164 -37.18 -14.35 17.18
CA LYS A 164 -38.04 -15.48 16.75
C LYS A 164 -37.59 -16.82 17.34
N ALA A 165 -36.28 -16.98 17.60
CA ALA A 165 -35.72 -18.20 18.19
C ALA A 165 -36.11 -18.39 19.66
N ASP A 166 -36.25 -17.29 20.42
CA ASP A 166 -36.39 -17.35 21.88
C ASP A 166 -37.81 -17.02 22.37
N GLY A 167 -38.82 -17.04 21.49
CA GLY A 167 -40.21 -16.80 21.89
C GLY A 167 -40.52 -15.36 22.34
N GLY A 168 -39.65 -14.39 22.02
CA GLY A 168 -39.93 -12.96 22.17
C GLY A 168 -39.61 -12.31 23.53
N THR A 169 -38.93 -12.98 24.45
CA THR A 169 -38.64 -12.42 25.79
C THR A 169 -37.20 -11.95 25.94
N PHE A 170 -36.80 -10.90 25.23
CA PHE A 170 -35.52 -10.22 25.52
C PHE A 170 -35.72 -8.99 26.41
N SER A 171 -34.88 -8.87 27.44
CA SER A 171 -34.69 -7.62 28.16
C SER A 171 -34.13 -6.56 27.20
N PRO A 172 -34.77 -5.38 27.06
CA PRO A 172 -34.27 -4.30 26.20
C PRO A 172 -32.80 -3.95 26.46
N VAL A 173 -32.35 -4.10 27.71
CA VAL A 173 -30.98 -3.82 28.14
C VAL A 173 -29.97 -4.81 27.56
N GLN A 174 -30.29 -6.10 27.50
CA GLN A 174 -29.38 -7.11 26.93
C GLN A 174 -29.24 -6.97 25.42
N THR A 175 -30.31 -6.56 24.73
CA THR A 175 -30.27 -6.31 23.28
C THR A 175 -29.40 -5.08 22.97
N TRP A 176 -29.49 -4.04 23.81
CA TRP A 176 -28.64 -2.86 23.71
C TRP A 176 -27.17 -3.17 23.99
N LEU A 177 -26.87 -3.95 25.02
CA LEU A 177 -25.50 -4.33 25.38
C LEU A 177 -24.83 -5.18 24.28
N LYS A 178 -25.56 -6.14 23.68
CA LYS A 178 -25.05 -6.93 22.56
C LYS A 178 -24.78 -6.08 21.32
N SER A 179 -25.68 -5.13 21.02
CA SER A 179 -25.50 -4.20 19.90
C SER A 179 -24.30 -3.26 20.14
N ALA A 180 -24.16 -2.73 21.35
CA ALA A 180 -23.03 -1.89 21.74
C ALA A 180 -21.69 -2.64 21.68
N ALA A 181 -21.66 -3.91 22.09
CA ALA A 181 -20.46 -4.74 21.99
C ALA A 181 -20.04 -5.02 20.53
N ILE A 182 -21.01 -5.21 19.62
CA ILE A 182 -20.74 -5.38 18.19
C ILE A 182 -20.19 -4.09 17.58
N VAL A 183 -20.79 -2.94 17.88
CA VAL A 183 -20.31 -1.64 17.40
C VAL A 183 -18.91 -1.34 17.94
N LEU A 184 -18.67 -1.61 19.23
CA LEU A 184 -17.36 -1.43 19.85
C LEU A 184 -16.32 -2.36 19.23
N TYR A 185 -16.68 -3.63 18.96
CA TYR A 185 -15.80 -4.56 18.27
C TYR A 185 -15.44 -4.06 16.87
N PHE A 186 -16.40 -3.54 16.10
CA PHE A 186 -16.12 -2.97 14.78
C PHE A 186 -15.18 -1.77 14.88
N ILE A 187 -15.44 -0.82 15.79
CA ILE A 187 -14.55 0.34 15.99
C ILE A 187 -13.13 -0.12 16.35
N VAL A 188 -13.01 -1.07 17.29
CA VAL A 188 -11.70 -1.60 17.68
C VAL A 188 -11.03 -2.30 16.50
N ALA A 189 -11.74 -3.16 15.77
CA ALA A 189 -11.17 -3.97 14.71
C ALA A 189 -10.82 -3.18 13.44
N THR A 190 -11.60 -2.15 13.09
CA THR A 190 -11.42 -1.42 11.83
C THR A 190 -10.75 -0.07 11.99
N VAL A 191 -10.77 0.52 13.19
CA VAL A 191 -10.14 1.81 13.46
C VAL A 191 -8.92 1.65 14.35
N PHE A 192 -9.05 0.92 15.46
CA PHE A 192 -8.03 0.92 16.51
C PHE A 192 -6.89 -0.07 16.25
N ILE A 193 -7.20 -1.31 15.84
CA ILE A 193 -6.20 -2.34 15.51
C ILE A 193 -5.31 -1.88 14.34
N PRO A 194 -5.85 -1.38 13.19
CA PRO A 194 -5.02 -0.86 12.12
C PRO A 194 -4.14 0.32 12.57
N SER A 195 -4.67 1.21 13.40
CA SER A 195 -3.89 2.34 13.94
C SER A 195 -2.73 1.88 14.83
N MET A 196 -2.95 0.91 15.72
CA MET A 196 -1.88 0.34 16.54
C MET A 196 -0.82 -0.40 15.72
N VAL A 197 -1.23 -1.08 14.65
CA VAL A 197 -0.32 -1.79 13.75
C VAL A 197 0.56 -0.81 12.97
N VAL A 198 0.02 0.35 12.58
CA VAL A 198 0.79 1.45 11.96
C VAL A 198 1.76 2.10 12.95
N GLU A 199 1.33 2.37 14.19
CA GLU A 199 2.17 3.01 15.22
C GLU A 199 3.28 2.10 15.78
N SER A 200 3.05 0.79 15.83
CA SER A 200 4.02 -0.18 16.35
C SER A 200 5.11 -0.57 15.34
N GLY A 201 5.05 -0.09 14.09
CA GLY A 201 6.00 -0.44 13.04
C GLY A 201 6.01 -1.94 12.68
N THR A 202 5.00 -2.69 13.11
CA THR A 202 4.95 -4.16 12.95
C THR A 202 4.55 -4.59 11.53
N LEU A 203 4.08 -3.66 10.70
CA LEU A 203 4.12 -3.79 9.25
C LEU A 203 5.31 -3.00 8.73
N ALA A 204 6.42 -3.69 8.52
CA ALA A 204 7.45 -3.20 7.62
C ALA A 204 6.78 -3.02 6.24
N SER A 205 6.58 -1.77 5.83
CA SER A 205 6.06 -1.37 4.52
C SER A 205 4.58 -1.74 4.26
N PRO A 206 3.60 -0.90 4.65
CA PRO A 206 2.28 -1.02 4.03
C PRO A 206 2.42 -0.82 2.50
N PRO A 207 1.69 -1.57 1.67
CA PRO A 207 1.72 -1.38 0.21
C PRO A 207 1.50 0.10 -0.13
N SER A 208 2.23 0.66 -1.12
CA SER A 208 2.25 2.09 -1.48
C SER A 208 0.87 2.76 -1.56
N VAL A 209 -0.16 2.00 -1.92
CA VAL A 209 -1.58 2.41 -1.91
C VAL A 209 -2.05 2.93 -0.55
N TRP A 210 -1.56 2.38 0.56
CA TRP A 210 -1.94 2.81 1.91
C TRP A 210 -1.14 4.03 2.38
N GLY A 211 0.11 4.17 1.93
CA GLY A 211 0.95 5.34 2.24
C GLY A 211 0.33 6.63 1.73
N ASP A 212 -0.13 6.64 0.49
CA ASP A 212 -0.79 7.80 -0.14
C ASP A 212 -2.21 8.04 0.40
N LEU A 213 -2.92 6.97 0.80
CA LEU A 213 -4.28 7.05 1.33
C LEU A 213 -4.31 7.53 2.80
N ILE A 214 -3.25 7.29 3.57
CA ILE A 214 -3.12 7.67 4.98
C ILE A 214 -2.42 9.04 5.14
N SER A 215 -1.54 9.41 4.20
CA SER A 215 -0.77 10.67 4.25
C SER A 215 -1.44 11.88 3.56
N SER A 216 -2.53 11.67 2.81
CA SER A 216 -3.24 12.74 2.12
C SER A 216 -4.40 13.32 2.96
N ASP A 217 -4.77 14.58 2.69
CA ASP A 217 -5.98 15.27 3.20
C ASP A 217 -7.26 14.42 3.03
N LEU A 218 -7.23 13.44 2.11
CA LEU A 218 -8.26 12.45 1.89
C LEU A 218 -8.55 11.59 3.13
N TRP A 219 -7.55 11.22 3.93
CA TRP A 219 -7.77 10.42 5.14
C TRP A 219 -8.57 11.17 6.20
N ASP A 220 -8.30 12.47 6.35
CA ASP A 220 -9.04 13.33 7.26
C ASP A 220 -10.44 13.66 6.74
N ILE A 221 -10.60 13.80 5.42
CA ILE A 221 -11.91 13.90 4.77
C ILE A 221 -12.71 12.61 4.98
N ILE A 222 -12.12 11.43 4.77
CA ILE A 222 -12.77 10.13 4.98
C ILE A 222 -13.15 9.94 6.45
N ARG A 223 -12.24 10.23 7.38
CA ARG A 223 -12.51 10.19 8.84
C ARG A 223 -13.64 11.14 9.22
N SER A 224 -13.64 12.36 8.66
CA SER A 224 -14.68 13.36 8.88
C SER A 224 -16.04 12.92 8.33
N LEU A 225 -16.08 12.37 7.11
CA LEU A 225 -17.30 11.88 6.46
C LEU A 225 -17.87 10.63 7.12
N ILE A 226 -17.02 9.69 7.55
CA ILE A 226 -17.45 8.51 8.33
C ILE A 226 -17.96 8.96 9.69
N GLY A 227 -17.24 9.84 10.38
CA GLY A 227 -17.67 10.39 11.67
C GLY A 227 -19.02 11.10 11.58
N THR A 228 -19.16 12.07 10.66
CA THR A 228 -20.41 12.82 10.48
C THR A 228 -21.54 11.95 9.94
N GLY A 229 -21.27 11.04 9.01
CA GLY A 229 -22.25 10.09 8.48
C GLY A 229 -22.85 9.20 9.56
N VAL A 230 -22.01 8.63 10.43
CA VAL A 230 -22.47 7.81 11.58
C VAL A 230 -23.33 8.63 12.53
N TRP A 231 -22.95 9.87 12.84
CA TRP A 231 -23.75 10.76 13.70
C TRP A 231 -25.09 11.15 13.07
N LEU A 232 -25.15 11.40 11.76
CA LEU A 232 -26.39 11.73 11.05
C LEU A 232 -27.36 10.54 10.99
N VAL A 233 -26.85 9.33 10.78
CA VAL A 233 -27.67 8.11 10.82
C VAL A 233 -28.18 7.85 12.24
N ALA A 234 -27.33 7.99 13.27
CA ALA A 234 -27.73 7.86 14.66
C ALA A 234 -28.82 8.89 15.05
N LEU A 235 -28.66 10.15 14.64
CA LEU A 235 -29.67 11.19 14.81
C LEU A 235 -30.97 10.88 14.08
N GLY A 236 -30.88 10.44 12.82
CA GLY A 236 -32.05 10.10 12.00
C GLY A 236 -32.87 8.95 12.61
N VAL A 237 -32.18 7.90 13.08
CA VAL A 237 -32.82 6.76 13.77
C VAL A 237 -33.42 7.19 15.10
N GLY A 238 -32.73 8.03 15.87
CA GLY A 238 -33.25 8.60 17.12
C GLY A 238 -34.52 9.42 16.91
N ILE A 239 -34.52 10.32 15.93
CA ILE A 239 -35.69 11.16 15.58
C ILE A 239 -36.85 10.28 15.07
N TRP A 240 -36.57 9.28 14.24
CA TRP A 240 -37.59 8.35 13.77
C TRP A 240 -38.23 7.54 14.91
N GLY A 241 -37.41 7.06 15.84
CA GLY A 241 -37.88 6.36 17.04
C GLY A 241 -38.77 7.24 17.92
N LEU A 242 -38.37 8.49 18.16
CA LEU A 242 -39.19 9.46 18.91
C LEU A 242 -40.52 9.73 18.20
N ARG A 243 -40.52 9.95 16.88
CA ARG A 243 -41.75 10.16 16.09
C ARG A 243 -42.69 8.96 16.14
N ARG A 244 -42.15 7.74 16.19
CA ARG A 244 -42.95 6.52 16.31
C ARG A 244 -43.63 6.43 17.68
N VAL A 245 -42.88 6.65 18.76
CA VAL A 245 -43.43 6.65 20.12
C VAL A 245 -44.48 7.75 20.32
N GLN A 246 -44.29 8.92 19.71
CA GLN A 246 -45.29 10.00 19.75
C GLN A 246 -46.56 9.63 18.97
N ARG A 247 -46.45 8.97 17.81
CA ARG A 247 -47.60 8.50 17.03
C ARG A 247 -48.43 7.48 17.79
N ASP A 248 -47.78 6.60 18.55
CA ASP A 248 -48.42 5.53 19.30
C ASP A 248 -49.09 6.03 20.61
N ARG A 249 -48.89 7.28 21.01
CA ARG A 249 -49.52 7.91 22.19
C ARG A 249 -50.74 8.79 21.88
N VAL A 250 -51.11 8.94 20.60
CA VAL A 250 -52.25 9.77 20.15
C VAL A 250 -53.50 8.91 19.85
N ILE A 251 -53.57 7.72 20.45
CA ILE A 251 -54.73 6.81 20.36
C ILE A 251 -55.30 6.60 21.77
#